data_AF-A0A819P9B2-F1
#
_entry.id   AF-A0A819P9B2-F1
#
_cell.length_a   1.000
_cell.length_b   1.000
_cell.length_c   1.000
_cell.angle_alpha   90.00
_cell.angle_beta   90.00
_cell.angle_gamma   90.00
#
_symmetry.space_group_name_H-M   'P 1'
#
loop_
_entity.id
_entity.type
_entity.pdbx_description
1 polymer ?
#
loop_
_entity_poly.entity_id
_entity_poly.type
_entity_poly.pdbx_seq_one_letter_code
_entity_poly.pdbx_strand_id
1 'polypeptide(L)'
;MQKLINDVRNCNEFTFDTEGEKSTKQLALIQIQTIPQQLPFFVILVELAHLSPIRLLIHLQIKQLFELIFKFRNNIYFWEPLRKEIYPAIVYQWFEWPIKTSVVNLQLKFADWYSWALSHCEMCSLSNRRNAIINAINSDEQMNLLSKCTCHKPSPYRPNEP
;
A
#
# COMPACT_ATOMS: atom_id res chain seq x y z
N MET A 1 8.18 6.28 -21.52
CA MET A 1 6.84 6.76 -21.14
C MET A 1 5.71 5.90 -21.72
N GLN A 2 5.63 5.68 -23.05
CA GLN A 2 4.49 4.95 -23.64
C GLN A 2 4.28 3.52 -23.08
N LYS A 3 5.37 2.79 -22.81
CA LYS A 3 5.31 1.48 -22.16
C LYS A 3 4.59 1.55 -20.79
N LEU A 4 5.02 2.47 -19.93
CA LEU A 4 4.42 2.70 -18.61
C LEU A 4 2.92 3.05 -18.71
N ILE A 5 2.54 3.90 -19.67
CA ILE A 5 1.13 4.25 -19.90
C ILE A 5 0.30 3.01 -20.26
N ASN A 6 0.85 2.12 -21.10
CA ASN A 6 0.16 0.88 -21.46
C ASN A 6 0.03 -0.08 -20.26
N ASP A 7 1.06 -0.17 -19.43
CA ASP A 7 1.05 -1.03 -18.24
C ASP A 7 0.03 -0.52 -17.21
N VAL A 8 0.02 0.79 -16.94
CA VAL A 8 -0.93 1.45 -16.02
C VAL A 8 -2.37 1.33 -16.51
N ARG A 9 -2.61 1.35 -17.83
CA ARG A 9 -3.95 1.19 -18.40
C ARG A 9 -4.62 -0.12 -17.99
N ASN A 10 -3.83 -1.18 -17.86
CA ASN A 10 -4.29 -2.52 -17.50
C ASN A 10 -4.33 -2.77 -15.98
N CYS A 11 -3.91 -1.80 -15.17
CA CYS A 11 -3.97 -1.85 -13.72
C CYS A 11 -5.19 -1.07 -13.22
N ASN A 12 -5.83 -1.57 -12.16
CA ASN A 12 -6.99 -0.92 -11.53
C ASN A 12 -6.78 -0.65 -10.04
N GLU A 13 -5.64 -1.05 -9.47
CA GLU A 13 -5.33 -0.91 -8.06
C GLU A 13 -3.98 -0.21 -7.90
N PHE A 14 -3.95 0.82 -7.06
CA PHE A 14 -2.77 1.67 -6.89
C PHE A 14 -2.60 2.04 -5.42
N THR A 15 -1.38 2.04 -4.91
CA THR A 15 -1.07 2.77 -3.68
C THR A 15 -0.50 4.13 -4.03
N PHE A 16 -0.79 5.12 -3.19
CA PHE A 16 -0.14 6.41 -3.25
C PHE A 16 0.66 6.59 -1.96
N ASP A 17 1.75 7.34 -2.07
CA ASP A 17 2.48 7.90 -0.95
C ASP A 17 3.03 9.28 -1.36
N THR A 18 3.20 10.17 -0.40
CA THR A 18 3.61 11.55 -0.67
C THR A 18 4.68 11.99 0.31
N GLU A 19 5.66 12.72 -0.21
CA GLU A 19 6.72 13.30 0.60
C GLU A 19 6.71 14.81 0.45
N GLY A 20 6.82 15.49 1.60
CA GLY A 20 6.94 16.94 1.66
C GLY A 20 8.40 17.38 1.80
N GLU A 21 8.73 18.55 1.27
CA GLU A 21 10.03 19.16 1.51
C GLU A 21 10.21 19.48 3.00
N LYS A 22 11.39 19.18 3.57
CA LYS A 22 11.62 19.28 5.02
C LYS A 22 11.37 20.69 5.57
N SER A 23 11.80 21.71 4.83
CA SER A 23 11.78 23.13 5.21
C SER A 23 10.41 23.78 5.01
N THR A 24 9.80 23.59 3.84
CA THR A 24 8.56 24.28 3.45
C THR A 24 7.30 23.46 3.73
N LYS A 25 7.45 22.15 3.97
CA LYS A 25 6.35 21.17 4.05
C LYS A 25 5.48 21.13 2.79
N GLN A 26 5.95 21.71 1.69
CA GLN A 26 5.25 21.63 0.41
C GLN A 26 5.43 20.24 -0.17
N LEU A 27 4.40 19.74 -0.85
CA LEU A 27 4.47 18.48 -1.57
C LEU A 27 5.65 18.52 -2.55
N ALA A 28 6.56 17.56 -2.43
CA ALA A 28 7.80 17.50 -3.21
C ALA A 28 7.84 16.28 -4.13
N LEU A 29 7.29 15.15 -3.68
CA LEU A 29 7.29 13.88 -4.40
C LEU A 29 5.94 13.18 -4.22
N ILE A 30 5.44 12.63 -5.31
CA ILE A 30 4.34 11.66 -5.31
C ILE A 30 4.91 10.32 -5.74
N GLN A 31 4.74 9.31 -4.89
CA GLN A 31 5.04 7.92 -5.21
C GLN A 31 3.74 7.17 -5.49
N ILE A 32 3.70 6.47 -6.63
CA ILE A 32 2.55 5.66 -7.04
C ILE A 32 3.04 4.26 -7.30
N GLN A 33 2.49 3.27 -6.60
CA GLN A 33 2.79 1.87 -6.86
C GLN A 33 1.58 1.18 -7.46
N THR A 34 1.80 0.45 -8.56
CA THR A 34 0.76 -0.39 -9.17
C THR A 34 0.59 -1.69 -8.39
N ILE A 35 -0.64 -2.15 -8.21
CA ILE A 35 -0.97 -3.48 -7.70
C ILE A 35 -1.64 -4.27 -8.83
N PRO A 36 -0.87 -4.80 -9.79
CA PRO A 36 -1.46 -5.53 -10.90
C PRO A 36 -1.83 -6.95 -10.48
N GLN A 37 -2.80 -7.56 -11.16
CA GLN A 37 -3.13 -8.98 -10.97
C GLN A 37 -2.00 -9.91 -11.44
N GLN A 38 -1.15 -9.42 -12.35
CA GLN A 38 -0.03 -10.14 -12.93
C GLN A 38 1.19 -9.23 -13.00
N LEU A 39 2.38 -9.79 -12.82
CA LEU A 39 3.64 -9.04 -12.91
C LEU A 39 3.86 -8.45 -14.32
N PRO A 40 4.61 -7.35 -14.44
CA PRO A 40 5.42 -6.69 -13.39
C PRO A 40 4.67 -5.63 -12.58
N PHE A 41 5.11 -5.39 -11.34
CA PHE A 41 4.73 -4.20 -10.56
C PHE A 41 5.66 -3.03 -10.89
N PHE A 42 5.13 -1.82 -10.83
CA PHE A 42 5.86 -0.58 -11.05
C PHE A 42 5.75 0.34 -9.84
N VAL A 43 6.84 1.04 -9.56
CA VAL A 43 6.86 2.21 -8.68
C VAL A 43 7.18 3.41 -9.56
N ILE A 44 6.28 4.39 -9.53
CA ILE A 44 6.35 5.63 -10.30
C ILE A 44 6.65 6.74 -9.31
N LEU A 45 7.75 7.46 -9.54
CA LEU A 45 8.15 8.61 -8.74
C LEU A 45 7.94 9.88 -9.55
N VAL A 46 7.17 10.82 -9.01
CA VAL A 46 6.89 12.11 -9.64
C VAL A 46 7.42 13.23 -8.75
N GLU A 47 8.62 13.71 -9.05
CA GLU A 47 9.24 14.85 -8.38
C GLU A 47 8.68 16.16 -8.92
N LEU A 48 8.16 17.00 -8.03
CA LEU A 48 7.43 18.22 -8.39
C LEU A 48 8.35 19.44 -8.62
N ALA A 49 9.53 19.43 -8.01
CA ALA A 49 10.50 20.53 -8.11
C ALA A 49 11.15 20.65 -9.52
N HIS A 50 11.13 19.56 -10.30
CA HIS A 50 11.83 19.47 -11.59
C HIS A 50 10.88 19.31 -12.77
N LEU A 51 9.62 19.74 -12.62
CA LEU A 51 8.63 19.56 -13.66
C LEU A 51 8.91 20.44 -14.88
N SER A 52 8.83 19.80 -16.03
CA SER A 52 8.82 20.46 -17.33
C SER A 52 7.72 21.52 -17.43
N PRO A 53 7.94 22.61 -18.18
CA PRO A 53 6.88 23.55 -18.55
C PRO A 53 5.65 22.85 -19.13
N ILE A 54 4.45 23.37 -18.83
CA ILE A 54 3.14 22.79 -19.19
C ILE A 54 2.99 22.49 -20.70
N ARG A 55 3.73 23.20 -21.56
CA ARG A 55 3.63 23.07 -23.02
C ARG A 55 4.43 21.90 -23.62
N LEU A 56 5.22 21.19 -22.82
CA LEU A 56 6.03 20.09 -23.33
C LEU A 56 5.23 18.78 -23.44
N LEU A 57 5.56 17.95 -24.42
CA LEU A 57 4.90 16.66 -24.67
C LEU A 57 4.89 15.75 -23.43
N ILE A 58 5.96 15.78 -22.63
CA ILE A 58 6.06 15.01 -21.39
C ILE A 58 4.97 15.39 -20.37
N HIS A 59 4.57 16.65 -20.32
CA HIS A 59 3.49 17.11 -19.45
C HIS A 59 2.14 16.46 -19.85
N LEU A 60 1.86 16.39 -21.15
CA LEU A 60 0.67 15.71 -21.67
C LEU A 60 0.68 14.21 -21.33
N GLN A 61 1.85 13.58 -21.37
CA GLN A 61 1.98 12.17 -21.00
C GLN A 61 1.79 11.94 -19.50
N ILE A 62 2.28 12.85 -18.64
CA ILE A 62 2.03 12.81 -17.19
C ILE A 62 0.53 13.03 -16.91
N LYS A 63 -0.11 14.00 -17.56
CA LYS A 63 -1.55 14.20 -17.46
C LYS A 63 -2.32 12.94 -17.84
N GLN A 64 -2.00 12.34 -18.99
CA GLN A 64 -2.61 11.07 -19.43
C GLN A 64 -2.41 9.94 -18.41
N LEU A 65 -1.22 9.87 -17.80
CA LEU A 65 -0.92 8.89 -16.75
C LEU A 65 -1.84 9.08 -15.53
N PHE A 66 -1.97 10.30 -15.01
CA PHE A 66 -2.86 10.58 -13.87
C PHE A 66 -4.34 10.39 -14.20
N GLU A 67 -4.78 10.73 -15.41
CA GLU A 67 -6.15 10.45 -15.88
C GLU A 67 -6.47 8.95 -15.89
N LEU A 68 -5.50 8.11 -16.29
CA LEU A 68 -5.65 6.64 -16.25
C LEU A 68 -5.68 6.09 -14.82
N ILE A 69 -4.93 6.70 -13.90
CA ILE A 69 -4.88 6.29 -12.50
C ILE A 69 -6.15 6.72 -11.75
N PHE A 70 -6.68 7.90 -12.03
CA PHE A 70 -7.91 8.42 -11.42
C PHE A 70 -9.19 8.08 -12.20
N LYS A 71 -9.12 7.14 -13.15
CA LYS A 71 -10.29 6.70 -13.92
C LYS A 71 -11.31 6.01 -13.03
N PHE A 72 -12.55 6.01 -13.48
CA PHE A 72 -13.65 5.28 -12.84
C PHE A 72 -13.32 3.79 -12.74
N ARG A 73 -13.70 3.16 -11.62
CA ARG A 73 -13.41 1.75 -11.24
C ARG A 73 -12.00 1.43 -10.76
N ASN A 74 -11.10 2.41 -10.71
CA ASN A 74 -9.86 2.21 -9.99
C ASN A 74 -10.09 2.28 -8.48
N ASN A 75 -9.19 1.65 -7.75
CA ASN A 75 -9.06 1.75 -6.31
C ASN A 75 -7.69 2.34 -5.98
N ILE A 76 -7.70 3.41 -5.18
CA ILE A 76 -6.50 4.02 -4.66
C ILE A 76 -6.44 3.78 -3.17
N TYR A 77 -5.39 3.12 -2.74
CA TYR A 77 -5.07 2.88 -1.34
C TYR A 77 -4.12 3.95 -0.84
N PHE A 78 -4.47 4.60 0.26
CA PHE A 78 -3.70 5.71 0.78
C PHE A 78 -3.73 5.72 2.31
N TRP A 79 -2.64 6.12 2.95
CA TRP A 79 -2.56 6.10 4.42
C TRP A 79 -3.42 7.20 5.05
N GLU A 80 -3.24 8.44 4.60
CA GLU A 80 -3.94 9.62 5.12
C GLU A 80 -5.12 10.04 4.21
N PRO A 81 -5.84 11.14 4.49
CA PRO A 81 -6.83 11.67 3.55
C PRO A 81 -6.16 12.15 2.25
N LEU A 82 -6.39 11.43 1.15
CA LEU A 82 -5.78 11.69 -0.17
C LEU A 82 -5.89 13.15 -0.60
N ARG A 83 -7.06 13.78 -0.37
CA ARG A 83 -7.27 15.20 -0.69
C ARG A 83 -6.19 16.08 -0.07
N LYS A 84 -5.83 15.91 1.20
CA LYS A 84 -4.87 16.80 1.86
C LYS A 84 -3.48 16.72 1.21
N GLU A 85 -3.06 15.51 0.89
CA GLU A 85 -1.71 15.23 0.39
C GLU A 85 -1.56 15.61 -1.08
N ILE A 86 -2.53 15.28 -1.94
CA ILE A 86 -2.38 15.48 -3.40
C ILE A 86 -3.01 16.77 -3.92
N TYR A 87 -3.85 17.46 -3.14
CA TYR A 87 -4.49 18.72 -3.58
C TYR A 87 -3.50 19.78 -4.07
N PRO A 88 -2.31 19.96 -3.47
CA PRO A 88 -1.30 20.87 -4.02
C PRO A 88 -0.94 20.57 -5.48
N ALA A 89 -1.04 19.32 -5.93
CA ALA A 89 -0.71 18.93 -7.29
C ALA A 89 -1.77 19.33 -8.34
N ILE A 90 -2.96 19.79 -7.93
CA ILE A 90 -4.01 20.27 -8.85
C ILE A 90 -3.51 21.45 -9.70
N VAL A 91 -2.58 22.27 -9.17
CA VAL A 91 -2.03 23.43 -9.90
C VAL A 91 -1.31 23.03 -11.19
N TYR A 92 -0.85 21.79 -11.29
CA TYR A 92 -0.20 21.25 -12.48
C TYR A 92 -1.18 20.76 -13.54
N GLN A 93 -2.50 20.80 -13.29
CA GLN A 93 -3.54 20.43 -14.26
C GLN A 93 -3.45 18.97 -14.79
N TRP A 94 -2.81 18.08 -14.02
CA TRP A 94 -2.69 16.66 -14.38
C TRP A 94 -3.97 15.87 -14.13
N PHE A 95 -4.82 16.37 -13.24
CA PHE A 95 -6.11 15.79 -12.90
C PHE A 95 -7.04 16.87 -12.37
N GLU A 96 -8.33 16.54 -12.30
CA GLU A 96 -9.37 17.42 -11.77
C GLU A 96 -9.93 16.86 -10.47
N TRP A 97 -10.39 17.74 -9.60
CA TRP A 97 -11.08 17.38 -8.36
C TRP A 97 -12.59 17.69 -8.48
N PRO A 98 -13.51 16.82 -8.02
CA PRO A 98 -13.25 15.53 -7.38
C PRO A 98 -12.75 14.46 -8.37
N ILE A 99 -11.81 13.62 -7.91
CA ILE A 99 -11.36 12.45 -8.68
C ILE A 99 -12.50 11.43 -8.77
N LYS A 100 -12.54 10.68 -9.88
CA LYS A 100 -13.62 9.72 -10.20
C LYS A 100 -13.35 8.29 -9.70
N THR A 101 -12.24 8.10 -8.99
CA THR A 101 -11.78 6.80 -8.48
C THR A 101 -12.30 6.54 -7.07
N SER A 102 -12.37 5.28 -6.69
CA SER A 102 -12.56 4.89 -5.29
C SER A 102 -11.27 5.15 -4.51
N VAL A 103 -11.41 5.66 -3.28
CA VAL A 103 -10.28 5.91 -2.36
C VAL A 103 -10.51 5.12 -1.08
N VAL A 104 -9.54 4.28 -0.74
CA VAL A 104 -9.52 3.44 0.46
C VAL A 104 -8.49 4.01 1.43
N ASN A 105 -8.95 4.46 2.59
CA ASN A 105 -8.09 4.86 3.68
C ASN A 105 -7.52 3.62 4.39
N LEU A 106 -6.21 3.41 4.26
CA LEU A 106 -5.48 2.29 4.83
C LEU A 106 -5.29 2.42 6.34
N GLN A 107 -5.17 3.63 6.89
CA GLN A 107 -5.02 3.82 8.34
C GLN A 107 -6.21 3.23 9.11
N LEU A 108 -7.43 3.41 8.60
CA LEU A 108 -8.63 2.79 9.18
C LEU A 108 -8.57 1.26 9.11
N LYS A 109 -8.11 0.70 7.99
CA LYS A 109 -7.97 -0.76 7.80
C LYS A 109 -6.81 -1.35 8.61
N PHE A 110 -5.78 -0.57 8.84
CA PHE A 110 -4.59 -0.99 9.58
C PHE A 110 -4.91 -1.19 11.05
N ALA A 111 -5.73 -0.34 11.66
CA ALA A 111 -6.14 -0.53 13.06
C ALA A 111 -6.82 -1.89 13.29
N ASP A 112 -7.73 -2.29 12.40
CA ASP A 112 -8.41 -3.58 12.43
C ASP A 112 -7.40 -4.73 12.24
N TRP A 113 -6.56 -4.63 11.21
CA TRP A 113 -5.52 -5.62 10.93
C TRP A 113 -4.52 -5.76 12.09
N TYR A 114 -4.10 -4.65 12.68
CA TYR A 114 -3.13 -4.62 13.78
C TYR A 114 -3.72 -5.22 15.05
N SER A 115 -4.98 -4.91 15.36
CA SER A 115 -5.71 -5.51 16.49
C SER A 115 -5.86 -7.01 16.32
N TRP A 116 -6.21 -7.46 15.10
CA TRP A 116 -6.15 -8.87 14.74
C TRP A 116 -4.74 -9.41 14.99
N ALA A 117 -3.69 -8.86 14.37
CA ALA A 117 -2.31 -9.34 14.47
C ALA A 117 -1.79 -9.44 15.92
N LEU A 118 -2.05 -8.44 16.77
CA LEU A 118 -1.68 -8.45 18.19
C LEU A 118 -2.30 -9.62 18.95
N SER A 119 -3.58 -9.91 18.73
CA SER A 119 -4.24 -11.06 19.37
C SER A 119 -3.59 -12.41 19.01
N HIS A 120 -2.84 -12.50 17.89
CA HIS A 120 -2.07 -13.69 17.51
C HIS A 120 -0.81 -13.83 18.36
N CYS A 121 -0.09 -12.73 18.58
CA CYS A 121 1.14 -12.72 19.36
C CYS A 121 0.88 -13.07 20.83
N GLU A 122 -0.20 -12.57 21.42
CA GLU A 122 -0.53 -12.84 22.82
C GLU A 122 -1.01 -14.28 23.05
N MET A 123 -1.83 -14.84 22.16
CA MET A 123 -2.34 -16.23 22.24
C MET A 123 -1.23 -17.27 22.02
N CYS A 124 -0.27 -17.01 21.12
CA CYS A 124 0.90 -17.85 20.91
C CYS A 124 1.88 -17.79 22.10
N SER A 125 1.97 -16.65 22.79
CA SER A 125 2.87 -16.50 23.95
C SER A 125 2.43 -17.36 25.16
N LEU A 126 1.12 -17.52 25.38
CA LEU A 126 0.57 -18.29 26.49
C LEU A 126 0.64 -19.80 26.25
N SER A 127 0.39 -20.24 25.01
CA SER A 127 0.52 -21.65 24.61
C SER A 127 1.98 -22.11 24.63
N ASN A 128 2.90 -21.27 24.16
CA ASN A 128 4.34 -21.54 24.27
C ASN A 128 4.85 -21.53 25.71
N ARG A 129 4.33 -20.67 26.61
CA ARG A 129 4.69 -20.72 28.04
C ARG A 129 4.20 -21.99 28.72
N ARG A 130 2.97 -22.45 28.46
CA ARG A 130 2.47 -23.72 29.02
C ARG A 130 3.29 -24.91 28.52
N ASN A 131 3.58 -24.96 27.22
CA ASN A 131 4.37 -26.06 26.65
C ASN A 131 5.84 -26.01 27.09
N ALA A 132 6.44 -24.82 27.23
CA ALA A 132 7.79 -24.68 27.78
C ALA A 132 7.87 -25.11 29.26
N ILE A 133 6.86 -24.81 30.07
CA ILE A 133 6.78 -25.28 31.47
C ILE A 133 6.61 -26.81 31.52
N ILE A 134 5.75 -27.40 30.67
CA ILE A 134 5.53 -28.86 30.63
C ILE A 134 6.75 -29.60 30.07
N ASN A 135 7.43 -29.03 29.07
CA ASN A 135 8.63 -29.63 28.48
C ASN A 135 9.86 -29.47 29.37
N ALA A 136 9.99 -28.38 30.12
CA ALA A 136 11.08 -28.22 31.11
C ALA A 136 10.97 -29.21 32.29
N ILE A 137 9.78 -29.77 32.53
CA ILE A 137 9.56 -30.80 33.55
C ILE A 137 9.97 -32.20 33.03
N ASN A 138 10.12 -32.40 31.71
CA ASN A 138 10.29 -33.72 31.09
C ASN A 138 11.43 -33.82 30.06
N SER A 139 12.30 -32.83 29.92
CA SER A 139 13.27 -32.87 28.82
C SER A 139 14.48 -33.75 29.15
N ASP A 140 14.62 -34.82 28.39
CA ASP A 140 15.90 -35.11 27.72
C ASP A 140 15.78 -35.45 26.23
N GLU A 141 14.58 -35.60 25.64
CA GLU A 141 14.47 -35.86 24.20
C GLU A 141 13.39 -35.03 23.49
N GLN A 142 13.75 -34.55 22.29
CA GLN A 142 12.93 -33.97 21.21
C GLN A 142 12.90 -32.43 21.06
N MET A 143 14.04 -31.88 20.62
CA MET A 143 14.06 -30.74 19.70
C MET A 143 13.73 -31.22 18.27
N ASN A 144 12.44 -31.30 17.90
CA ASN A 144 12.03 -31.31 16.49
C ASN A 144 10.52 -31.04 16.27
N LEU A 145 9.95 -30.11 17.03
CA LEU A 145 8.62 -29.56 16.70
C LEU A 145 8.80 -28.20 16.05
N LEU A 146 8.91 -28.24 14.73
CA LEU A 146 8.59 -27.11 13.84
C LEU A 146 7.33 -26.42 14.35
N SER A 147 7.47 -25.14 14.66
CA SER A 147 6.44 -24.23 15.15
C SER A 147 5.36 -24.00 14.09
N LYS A 148 4.52 -25.00 13.83
CA LYS A 148 3.24 -24.79 13.18
C LYS A 148 2.26 -24.31 14.25
N CYS A 149 2.04 -23.00 14.31
CA CYS A 149 0.94 -22.43 15.10
C CYS A 149 -0.39 -22.82 14.43
N THR A 150 -0.89 -24.02 14.68
CA THR A 150 -2.14 -24.57 14.12
C THR A 150 -3.41 -24.09 14.82
N CYS A 151 -3.35 -23.01 15.61
CA CYS A 151 -4.41 -22.69 16.56
C CYS A 151 -5.61 -21.89 16.00
N HIS A 152 -5.64 -21.44 14.73
CA HIS A 152 -6.70 -20.51 14.31
C HIS A 152 -7.24 -20.65 12.89
N LYS A 153 -8.45 -20.07 12.73
CA LYS A 153 -9.10 -19.82 11.45
C LYS A 153 -8.26 -18.83 10.64
N PRO A 154 -8.13 -19.03 9.33
CA PRO A 154 -7.24 -18.23 8.50
C PRO A 154 -7.68 -16.76 8.47
N SER A 155 -6.71 -15.87 8.24
CA SER A 155 -6.95 -14.41 8.22
C SER A 155 -8.14 -14.09 7.32
N PRO A 156 -9.08 -13.20 7.71
CA PRO A 156 -10.13 -12.76 6.81
C PRO A 156 -9.56 -12.03 5.58
N TYR A 157 -8.29 -11.62 5.63
CA TYR A 157 -7.56 -10.96 4.54
C TYR A 157 -6.59 -11.89 3.81
N ARG A 158 -6.33 -13.10 4.35
CA ARG A 158 -5.57 -14.20 3.73
C ARG A 158 -6.18 -15.55 4.14
N PRO A 159 -7.35 -15.91 3.59
CA PRO A 159 -8.07 -17.12 3.99
C PRO A 159 -7.34 -18.43 3.63
N ASN A 160 -6.28 -18.36 2.82
CA ASN A 160 -5.53 -19.50 2.31
C ASN A 160 -4.06 -19.51 2.77
N GLU A 161 -3.68 -18.78 3.82
CA GLU A 161 -2.34 -18.93 4.40
C GLU A 161 -2.19 -20.34 5.04
N PRO A 162 -1.10 -21.08 4.75
CA PRO A 162 -0.88 -22.46 5.19
C PRO A 162 -0.53 -22.60 6.69
#